data_AF-A0A519KUH5-F1
#
_entry.id   AF-A0A519KUH5-F1
#
_cell.length_a   1.000
_cell.length_b   1.000
_cell.length_c   1.000
_cell.angle_alpha   90.00
_cell.angle_beta   90.00
_cell.angle_gamma   90.00
#
_symmetry.space_group_name_H-M   'P 1'
#
loop_
_entity.id
_entity.type
_entity.pdbx_description
1 polymer ?
#
loop_
_entity_poly.entity_id
_entity_poly.type
_entity_poly.pdbx_seq_one_letter_code
_entity_poly.pdbx_strand_id
1 'polypeptide(L)'
;IFSLAGLQRMSLDVEYEQIPFLVQAPSQGVVAIASKIDNQELSGILKSISHKETEICITIEREFLKTLEGGCTAPIGAKAELIDNQIRFVGRLCSLDGKNCIETDEIFDWNDSENFGEKLALKVLENGGQELMDEIRKSL
;
A
#
# COMPACT_ATOMS: atom_id res chain seq x y z
N ILE A 1 -17.80 6.06 -0.38
CA ILE A 1 -16.38 6.19 -0.76
C ILE A 1 -16.07 5.07 -1.75
N PHE A 2 -15.52 5.39 -2.92
CA PHE A 2 -15.17 4.39 -3.95
C PHE A 2 -13.74 4.65 -4.44
N SER A 3 -13.09 3.63 -5.01
CA SER A 3 -11.85 3.83 -5.75
C SER A 3 -12.14 4.43 -7.11
N LEU A 4 -11.45 5.53 -7.46
CA LEU A 4 -11.57 6.19 -8.75
C LEU A 4 -11.24 5.23 -9.92
N ALA A 5 -10.26 4.34 -9.73
CA ALA A 5 -9.93 3.32 -10.73
C ALA A 5 -11.11 2.40 -11.07
N GLY A 6 -11.96 2.08 -10.08
CA GLY A 6 -13.17 1.29 -10.29
C GLY A 6 -14.20 2.04 -11.13
N LEU A 7 -14.47 3.30 -10.78
CA LEU A 7 -15.40 4.16 -11.53
C LEU A 7 -14.95 4.33 -13.00
N GLN A 8 -13.67 4.63 -13.20
CA GLN A 8 -13.08 4.81 -14.54
C GLN A 8 -13.15 3.53 -15.38
N ARG A 9 -12.77 2.38 -14.82
CA ARG A 9 -12.82 1.09 -15.54
C ARG A 9 -14.23 0.69 -15.95
N MET A 10 -15.22 1.03 -15.13
CA MET A 10 -16.63 0.76 -15.41
C MET A 10 -17.27 1.81 -16.32
N SER A 11 -16.55 2.87 -16.71
CA SER A 11 -17.09 4.00 -17.48
C SER A 11 -18.36 4.60 -16.86
N LEU A 12 -18.39 4.68 -15.52
CA LEU A 12 -19.51 5.28 -14.80
C LEU A 12 -19.39 6.81 -14.83
N ASP A 13 -20.39 7.46 -15.42
CA ASP A 13 -20.50 8.92 -15.43
C ASP A 13 -21.22 9.38 -14.16
N VAL A 14 -20.42 9.64 -13.12
CA VAL A 14 -20.89 10.11 -11.81
C VAL A 14 -20.05 11.29 -11.38
N GLU A 15 -20.70 12.28 -10.75
CA GLU A 15 -19.98 13.37 -10.10
C GLU A 15 -19.27 12.85 -8.84
N TYR A 16 -18.01 13.24 -8.66
CA TYR A 16 -17.22 12.86 -7.49
C TYR A 16 -16.27 13.98 -7.09
N GLU A 17 -15.90 13.98 -5.81
CA GLU A 17 -14.81 14.78 -5.27
C GLU A 17 -13.72 13.85 -4.75
N GLN A 18 -12.47 14.28 -4.85
CA GLN A 18 -11.36 13.57 -4.22
C GLN A 18 -11.36 13.81 -2.71
N ILE A 19 -10.84 12.85 -1.94
CA ILE A 19 -10.70 12.94 -0.48
C ILE A 19 -9.20 12.99 -0.16
N PRO A 20 -8.56 14.18 -0.14
CA PRO A 20 -7.10 14.28 -0.11
C PRO A 20 -6.46 13.76 1.17
N PHE A 21 -7.19 13.77 2.29
CA PHE A 21 -6.70 13.31 3.59
C PHE A 21 -6.78 11.79 3.79
N LEU A 22 -7.45 11.07 2.89
CA LEU A 22 -7.62 9.62 2.97
C LEU A 22 -6.45 8.93 2.26
N VAL A 23 -5.55 8.34 3.05
CA VAL A 23 -4.48 7.50 2.52
C VAL A 23 -5.11 6.28 1.86
N GLN A 24 -4.63 5.92 0.67
CA GLN A 24 -5.19 4.84 -0.13
C GLN A 24 -4.94 3.48 0.54
N ALA A 25 -5.82 2.51 0.29
CA ALA A 25 -5.51 1.13 0.63
C ALA A 25 -4.25 0.69 -0.14
N PRO A 26 -3.36 -0.13 0.47
CA PRO A 26 -2.18 -0.64 -0.21
C PRO A 26 -2.54 -1.26 -1.57
N SER A 27 -1.82 -0.87 -2.62
CA SER A 27 -2.01 -1.30 -4.01
C SER A 27 -3.38 -0.94 -4.64
N GLN A 28 -4.08 0.07 -4.11
CA GLN A 28 -5.36 0.49 -4.67
C GLN A 28 -5.22 0.87 -6.15
N GLY A 29 -6.13 0.34 -6.98
CA GLY A 29 -6.14 0.60 -8.42
C GLY A 29 -5.18 -0.29 -9.22
N VAL A 30 -4.34 -1.12 -8.62
CA VAL A 30 -3.43 -2.02 -9.35
C VAL A 30 -4.13 -3.33 -9.74
N VAL A 31 -3.76 -3.90 -10.88
CA VAL A 31 -4.17 -5.23 -11.34
C VAL A 31 -2.97 -6.14 -11.23
N ALA A 32 -3.07 -7.19 -10.40
CA ALA A 32 -2.07 -8.23 -10.28
C ALA A 32 -2.49 -9.46 -11.08
N ILE A 33 -1.55 -10.06 -11.81
CA ILE A 33 -1.75 -11.31 -12.55
C ILE A 33 -0.77 -12.33 -11.98
N ALA A 34 -1.28 -13.49 -11.58
CA ALA A 34 -0.48 -14.56 -11.01
C ALA A 34 -0.42 -15.76 -11.97
N SER A 35 0.76 -16.36 -12.07
CA SER A 35 0.99 -17.64 -12.73
C SER A 35 1.62 -18.63 -11.77
N LYS A 36 1.63 -19.91 -12.14
CA LYS A 36 2.52 -20.86 -11.47
C LYS A 36 3.98 -20.49 -11.74
N ILE A 37 4.85 -20.75 -10.76
CA ILE A 37 6.26 -20.39 -10.80
C ILE A 37 7.06 -21.19 -11.85
N ASP A 38 6.60 -22.38 -12.21
CA ASP A 38 7.22 -23.29 -13.17
C ASP A 38 6.82 -23.01 -14.63
N ASN A 39 5.81 -22.18 -14.86
CA ASN A 39 5.39 -21.78 -16.21
C ASN A 39 6.24 -20.63 -16.74
N GLN A 40 7.43 -20.96 -17.28
CA GLN A 40 8.39 -19.99 -17.80
C GLN A 40 7.86 -19.18 -19.00
N GLU A 41 7.06 -19.81 -19.85
CA GLU A 41 6.43 -19.13 -20.99
C GLU A 41 5.52 -17.99 -20.51
N LEU A 42 4.61 -18.30 -19.57
CA LEU A 42 3.72 -17.31 -19.00
C LEU A 42 4.48 -16.25 -18.20
N SER A 43 5.54 -16.63 -17.47
CA SER A 43 6.40 -15.67 -16.77
C SER A 43 7.03 -14.64 -17.74
N GLY A 44 7.49 -15.09 -18.92
CA GLY A 44 8.02 -14.20 -19.95
C GLY A 44 6.98 -13.20 -20.46
N ILE A 45 5.75 -13.66 -20.71
CA ILE A 45 4.63 -12.82 -21.15
C ILE A 45 4.25 -11.80 -20.05
N LEU A 46 4.14 -12.24 -18.80
CA LEU A 46 3.74 -11.35 -17.70
C LEU A 46 4.80 -10.27 -17.44
N LYS A 47 6.09 -10.59 -17.59
CA LYS A 47 7.17 -9.60 -17.49
C LYS A 47 7.06 -8.52 -18.57
N SER A 48 6.64 -8.85 -19.80
CA SER A 48 6.56 -7.87 -20.89
C SER A 48 5.41 -6.87 -20.75
N ILE A 49 4.37 -7.21 -19.98
CA ILE A 49 3.23 -6.32 -19.69
C ILE A 49 3.32 -5.66 -18.31
N SER A 50 4.35 -5.97 -17.52
CA SER A 50 4.54 -5.42 -16.18
C SER A 50 5.07 -4.00 -16.24
N HIS A 51 4.57 -3.13 -15.37
CA HIS A 51 5.05 -1.76 -15.22
C HIS A 51 5.99 -1.67 -14.02
N LYS A 52 7.28 -1.41 -14.27
CA LYS A 52 8.34 -1.54 -13.25
C LYS A 52 8.17 -0.58 -12.08
N GLU A 53 7.81 0.67 -12.35
CA GLU A 53 7.62 1.69 -11.32
C GLU A 53 6.45 1.34 -10.40
N THR A 54 5.35 0.83 -10.98
CA THR A 54 4.20 0.35 -10.21
C THR A 54 4.58 -0.86 -9.35
N GLU A 55 5.35 -1.80 -9.89
CA GLU A 55 5.85 -2.96 -9.14
C GLU A 55 6.68 -2.52 -7.91
N ILE A 56 7.57 -1.54 -8.08
CA ILE A 56 8.36 -0.97 -6.98
C ILE A 56 7.43 -0.38 -5.90
N CYS A 57 6.51 0.50 -6.30
CA CYS A 57 5.62 1.18 -5.37
C CYS A 57 4.75 0.19 -4.58
N ILE A 58 4.08 -0.75 -5.26
CA ILE A 58 3.23 -1.72 -4.57
C ILE A 58 4.01 -2.69 -3.72
N THR A 59 5.27 -3.00 -4.06
CA THR A 59 6.11 -3.84 -3.22
C THR A 59 6.35 -3.18 -1.86
N ILE A 60 6.69 -1.89 -1.86
CA ILE A 60 6.88 -1.11 -0.61
C ILE A 60 5.58 -1.08 0.21
N GLU A 61 4.45 -0.77 -0.44
CA GLU A 61 3.13 -0.73 0.23
C GLU A 61 2.71 -2.08 0.83
N ARG A 62 2.98 -3.18 0.12
CA ARG A 62 2.62 -4.53 0.55
C ARG A 62 3.52 -5.05 1.67
N GLU A 63 4.82 -4.78 1.61
CA GLU A 63 5.71 -5.12 2.72
C GLU A 63 5.37 -4.29 3.96
N PHE A 64 5.01 -3.00 3.81
CA PHE A 64 4.50 -2.20 4.92
C PHE A 64 3.25 -2.82 5.58
N LEU A 65 2.24 -3.18 4.79
CA LEU A 65 1.02 -3.84 5.28
C LEU A 65 1.33 -5.18 5.98
N LYS A 66 2.19 -5.98 5.36
CA LYS A 66 2.58 -7.30 5.84
C LYS A 66 3.36 -7.22 7.15
N THR A 67 4.27 -6.26 7.30
CA THR A 67 5.05 -6.05 8.53
C THR A 67 4.19 -5.52 9.67
N LEU A 68 3.18 -4.70 9.38
CA LEU A 68 2.14 -4.36 10.38
C LEU A 68 1.25 -5.56 10.73
N GLU A 69 1.48 -6.73 10.10
CA GLU A 69 0.68 -7.95 10.26
C GLU A 69 -0.82 -7.66 10.03
N GLY A 70 -1.11 -6.70 9.15
CA GLY A 70 -2.45 -6.26 8.82
C GLY A 70 -3.10 -7.20 7.81
N GLY A 71 -4.30 -7.69 8.13
CA GLY A 71 -5.22 -8.25 7.15
C GLY A 71 -6.00 -7.15 6.41
N CYS A 72 -6.85 -7.53 5.44
CA CYS A 72 -7.72 -6.59 4.72
C CYS A 72 -8.68 -5.79 5.61
N THR A 73 -8.88 -6.22 6.86
CA THR A 73 -9.78 -5.61 7.85
C THR A 73 -9.08 -4.61 8.76
N ALA A 74 -7.74 -4.53 8.72
CA ALA A 74 -7.01 -3.56 9.53
C ALA A 74 -7.13 -2.14 8.90
N PRO A 75 -7.38 -1.09 9.70
CA PRO A 75 -7.48 0.30 9.25
C PRO A 75 -6.09 0.88 8.90
N ILE A 76 -5.49 0.35 7.83
CA ILE A 76 -4.16 0.68 7.34
C ILE A 76 -4.27 1.29 5.93
N GLY A 77 -3.62 2.44 5.72
CA GLY A 77 -3.39 3.03 4.41
C GLY A 77 -1.89 3.09 4.09
N ALA A 78 -1.54 2.88 2.83
CA ALA A 78 -0.18 3.04 2.34
C ALA A 78 -0.20 3.47 0.87
N LYS A 79 0.62 4.46 0.52
CA LYS A 79 0.81 4.92 -0.85
C LYS A 79 2.28 5.26 -1.09
N ALA A 80 2.88 4.63 -2.10
CA ALA A 80 4.19 4.96 -2.61
C ALA A 80 4.07 5.61 -4.01
N GLU A 81 4.84 6.65 -4.26
CA GLU A 81 4.99 7.25 -5.59
C GLU A 81 6.48 7.39 -5.92
N LEU A 82 6.90 6.77 -7.03
CA LEU A 82 8.24 6.92 -7.59
C LEU A 82 8.25 8.11 -8.56
N ILE A 83 9.10 9.09 -8.27
CA ILE A 83 9.35 10.24 -9.15
C ILE A 83 10.87 10.30 -9.36
N ASP A 84 11.30 10.12 -10.61
CA ASP A 84 12.70 9.92 -10.97
C ASP A 84 13.32 8.72 -10.21
N ASN A 85 14.16 8.98 -9.20
CA ASN A 85 14.75 7.95 -8.33
C ASN A 85 14.34 8.12 -6.85
N GLN A 86 13.30 8.90 -6.57
CA GLN A 86 12.83 9.16 -5.21
C GLN A 86 11.45 8.56 -5.00
N ILE A 87 11.30 7.86 -3.88
CA ILE A 87 9.99 7.41 -3.41
C ILE A 87 9.49 8.45 -2.43
N ARG A 88 8.27 8.96 -2.67
CA ARG A 88 7.44 9.53 -1.61
C ARG A 88 6.53 8.44 -1.07
N PHE A 89 6.61 8.17 0.22
CA PHE A 89 5.77 7.19 0.89
C PHE A 89 4.91 7.85 1.97
N VAL A 90 3.61 7.59 1.95
CA VAL A 90 2.68 7.95 3.03
C VAL A 90 2.03 6.69 3.56
N GLY A 91 2.19 6.42 4.86
CA GLY A 91 1.58 5.30 5.55
C GLY A 91 0.83 5.75 6.79
N ARG A 92 -0.33 5.14 7.07
CA ARG A 92 -1.15 5.46 8.25
C ARG A 92 -1.79 4.22 8.84
N LEU A 93 -1.73 4.08 10.17
CA LEU A 93 -2.44 3.10 10.97
C LEU A 93 -3.40 3.83 11.90
N CYS A 94 -4.69 3.48 11.92
CA CYS A 94 -5.67 4.13 12.79
C CYS A 94 -6.36 3.15 13.76
N SER A 95 -6.97 3.65 14.83
CA SER A 95 -7.90 2.87 15.64
C SER A 95 -9.20 2.58 14.87
N LEU A 96 -9.94 1.56 15.28
CA LEU A 96 -11.23 1.21 14.65
C LEU A 96 -12.27 2.35 14.73
N ASP A 97 -12.18 3.20 15.75
CA ASP A 97 -13.02 4.38 15.91
C ASP A 97 -12.45 5.65 15.25
N GLY A 98 -11.26 5.55 14.65
CA GLY A 98 -10.58 6.64 13.95
C GLY A 98 -10.04 7.77 14.85
N LYS A 99 -10.10 7.64 16.18
CA LYS A 99 -9.65 8.69 17.11
C LYS A 99 -8.15 8.77 17.29
N ASN A 100 -7.45 7.66 17.11
CA ASN A 100 -5.99 7.60 17.17
C ASN A 100 -5.46 7.16 15.81
N CYS A 101 -4.46 7.86 15.28
CA CYS A 101 -3.79 7.48 14.05
C CYS A 101 -2.29 7.76 14.18
N ILE A 102 -1.48 6.83 13.71
CA ILE A 102 -0.03 6.92 13.63
C ILE A 102 0.33 6.96 12.15
N GLU A 103 1.18 7.93 11.78
CA GLU A 103 1.49 8.23 10.40
C GLU A 103 3.00 8.32 10.16
N THR A 104 3.39 8.00 8.93
CA THR A 104 4.70 8.33 8.37
C THR A 104 4.51 8.95 6.97
N ASP A 105 5.20 10.06 6.68
CA ASP A 105 5.31 10.68 5.34
C ASP A 105 6.81 10.94 5.11
N GLU A 106 7.42 10.17 4.20
CA GLU A 106 8.86 10.21 3.95
C GLU A 106 9.21 10.26 2.48
N ILE A 107 10.34 10.91 2.19
CA ILE A 107 10.96 10.95 0.87
C ILE A 107 12.36 10.38 0.99
N PHE A 108 12.70 9.40 0.14
CA PHE A 108 13.99 8.75 0.15
C PHE A 108 14.40 8.29 -1.26
N ASP A 109 15.71 8.16 -1.48
CA ASP A 109 16.24 7.60 -2.72
C ASP A 109 15.96 6.11 -2.80
N TRP A 110 15.41 5.66 -3.92
CA TRP A 110 15.12 4.27 -4.16
C TRP A 110 16.41 3.46 -4.40
N ASN A 111 16.46 2.27 -3.81
CA ASN A 111 17.41 1.22 -4.11
C ASN A 111 16.75 -0.16 -3.93
N ASP A 112 17.35 -1.20 -4.49
CA ASP A 112 16.86 -2.58 -4.45
C ASP A 112 17.40 -3.40 -3.27
N SER A 113 18.30 -2.81 -2.47
CA SER A 113 18.96 -3.50 -1.35
C SER A 113 18.20 -3.39 -0.03
N GLU A 114 17.37 -2.35 0.14
CA GLU A 114 16.60 -2.10 1.36
C GLU A 114 15.14 -2.55 1.22
N ASN A 115 14.60 -3.12 2.29
CA ASN A 115 13.15 -3.32 2.43
C ASN A 115 12.50 -2.08 3.07
N PHE A 116 12.23 -1.07 2.24
CA PHE A 116 11.64 0.18 2.72
C PHE A 116 10.27 -0.01 3.38
N GLY A 117 9.44 -0.93 2.87
CA GLY A 117 8.12 -1.19 3.43
C GLY A 117 8.20 -1.65 4.88
N GLU A 118 9.08 -2.62 5.16
CA GLU A 118 9.33 -3.12 6.52
C GLU A 118 9.91 -2.03 7.42
N LYS A 119 10.91 -1.28 6.95
CA LYS A 119 11.55 -0.19 7.70
C LYS A 119 10.53 0.86 8.16
N LEU A 120 9.62 1.27 7.26
CA LEU A 120 8.58 2.25 7.54
C LEU A 120 7.50 1.70 8.47
N ALA A 121 7.16 0.41 8.36
CA ALA A 121 6.22 -0.25 9.25
C ALA A 121 6.78 -0.38 10.67
N LEU A 122 8.05 -0.77 10.83
CA LEU A 122 8.72 -0.83 12.13
C LEU A 122 8.72 0.54 12.81
N LYS A 123 8.98 1.62 12.06
CA LYS A 123 8.87 2.99 12.59
C LYS A 123 7.46 3.30 13.09
N VAL A 124 6.40 2.85 12.42
CA VAL A 124 5.01 3.01 12.89
C VAL A 124 4.76 2.18 14.15
N LEU A 125 5.24 0.94 14.21
CA LEU A 125 5.09 0.07 15.38
C LEU A 125 5.80 0.62 16.62
N GLU A 126 7.03 1.11 16.46
CA GLU A 126 7.82 1.73 17.54
C GLU A 126 7.20 3.04 18.07
N ASN A 127 6.41 3.73 17.24
CA ASN A 127 5.71 4.97 17.62
C ASN A 127 4.29 4.72 18.18
N GLY A 128 4.07 3.58 18.85
CA GLY A 128 2.79 3.23 19.47
C GLY A 128 1.87 2.37 18.58
N GLY A 129 2.33 1.98 17.39
CA GLY A 129 1.57 1.17 16.46
C GLY A 129 1.39 -0.26 16.95
N GLN A 130 2.32 -0.75 17.78
CA GLN A 130 2.24 -2.08 18.36
C GLN A 130 1.01 -2.21 19.27
N GLU A 131 0.83 -1.28 20.21
CA GLU A 131 -0.32 -1.25 21.12
C GLU A 131 -1.63 -1.13 20.35
N LEU A 132 -1.65 -0.25 19.34
CA LEU A 132 -2.82 -0.04 18.49
C LEU A 132 -3.21 -1.29 17.70
N MET A 133 -2.23 -2.01 17.13
CA MET A 133 -2.47 -3.29 16.45
C MET A 133 -2.98 -4.37 17.40
N ASP A 134 -2.45 -4.43 18.63
CA ASP A 134 -2.90 -5.38 19.64
C ASP A 134 -4.36 -5.11 20.07
N GLU A 135 -4.77 -3.84 20.16
CA GLU A 135 -6.17 -3.45 20.42
C GLU A 135 -7.10 -3.84 19.27
N ILE A 136 -6.67 -3.62 18.03
CA ILE A 136 -7.44 -4.00 16.83
C ILE A 136 -7.67 -5.52 16.81
N ARG A 137 -6.63 -6.32 17.09
CA ARG A 137 -6.73 -7.79 17.09
C ARG A 137 -7.67 -8.35 18.14
N LYS A 138 -7.75 -7.72 19.31
CA LYS A 138 -8.69 -8.15 20.37
C LYS A 138 -10.15 -7.86 20.02
N SER A 139 -10.38 -6.98 19.04
CA SER A 139 -11.70 -6.48 18.66
C SER A 139 -12.24 -7.13 17.37
N LEU A 140 -11.45 -7.98 16.71
CA LEU A 140 -11.78 -8.75 15.51
C LEU A 140 -11.94 -10.23 15.84
#